data_AF-A0A7J6D8N4-F1
#
_entry.id   AF-A0A7J6D8N4-F1
#
_cell.length_a   1.000
_cell.length_b   1.000
_cell.length_c   1.000
_cell.angle_alpha   90.00
_cell.angle_beta   90.00
_cell.angle_gamma   90.00
#
_symmetry.space_group_name_H-M   'P 1'
#
loop_
_entity.id
_entity.type
_entity.pdbx_description
1 polymer ?
#
loop_
_entity_poly.entity_id
_entity_poly.type
_entity_poly.pdbx_seq_one_letter_code
_entity_poly.pdbx_strand_id
1 'polypeptide(L)'
;MTSRDCLSCVEPIEPSDGHESCVFCLGRAWGPGHPKSLPMEIGLSFITNKGPSVPQIIKLLDWEDDTDHCVMVMERHMPCMNLNSFMKLHRGSAASEAWRPET
;
A
#
# COMPACT_ATOMS: atom_id res chain seq x y z
N MET A 1 -6.41 -5.36 20.59
CA MET A 1 -5.86 -4.51 19.50
C MET A 1 -6.26 -5.15 18.18
N THR A 2 -7.24 -4.57 17.50
CA THR A 2 -7.80 -5.11 16.25
C THR A 2 -7.19 -4.39 15.07
N SER A 3 -6.36 -5.10 14.31
CA SER A 3 -6.03 -5.08 12.86
C SER A 3 -6.57 -4.00 11.89
N ARG A 4 -6.99 -2.80 12.30
CA ARG A 4 -7.64 -1.80 11.42
C ARG A 4 -6.98 -0.42 11.36
N ASP A 5 -5.92 -0.17 12.14
CA ASP A 5 -5.40 1.20 12.31
C ASP A 5 -3.95 1.43 11.86
N CYS A 6 -3.45 0.74 10.83
CA CYS A 6 -2.15 1.12 10.21
C CYS A 6 -2.22 1.16 8.68
N LEU A 7 -3.18 1.92 8.15
CA LEU A 7 -3.20 2.40 6.75
C LEU A 7 -2.88 3.90 6.64
N SER A 8 -2.54 4.57 7.75
CA SER A 8 -1.95 5.90 7.70
C SER A 8 -0.46 5.73 7.45
N CYS A 9 0.02 6.37 6.37
CA CYS A 9 1.42 6.65 6.13
C CYS A 9 2.15 6.85 7.47
N VAL A 10 3.02 5.89 7.85
CA VAL A 10 3.98 6.14 8.92
C VAL A 10 4.79 7.35 8.49
N GLU A 11 5.04 8.28 9.42
CA GLU A 11 5.60 9.61 9.14
C GLU A 11 6.74 9.55 8.13
N PRO A 12 6.85 10.54 7.22
CA PRO A 12 7.92 10.58 6.24
C PRO A 12 9.26 10.55 6.96
N ILE A 13 9.95 9.42 6.89
CA ILE A 13 11.39 9.39 7.11
C ILE A 13 11.95 10.09 5.88
N GLU A 14 12.46 11.32 6.02
CA GLU A 14 13.17 11.98 4.94
C GLU A 14 14.39 11.11 4.60
N PRO A 15 14.40 10.39 3.47
CA PRO A 15 15.58 9.64 3.10
C PRO A 15 16.66 10.66 2.74
N SER A 16 17.92 10.33 3.07
CA SER A 16 19.10 11.18 2.85
C SER A 16 19.27 11.68 1.41
N ASP A 17 18.50 11.12 0.46
CA ASP A 17 18.64 11.28 -0.98
C ASP A 17 17.47 12.10 -1.58
N GLY A 18 16.51 12.55 -0.75
CA GLY A 18 15.40 13.41 -1.16
C GLY A 18 14.27 12.72 -1.95
N HIS A 19 14.28 11.39 -2.06
CA HIS A 19 13.23 10.64 -2.75
C HIS A 19 12.06 10.32 -1.82
N GLU A 20 10.94 11.03 -1.96
CA GLU A 20 9.72 10.76 -1.18
C GLU A 20 9.31 9.28 -1.31
N SER A 21 9.13 8.60 -0.16
CA SER A 21 8.84 7.17 -0.10
C SER A 21 7.73 6.89 0.93
N CYS A 22 7.02 5.77 0.76
CA CYS A 22 6.02 5.27 1.70
C CYS A 22 6.56 4.05 2.43
N VAL A 23 6.47 4.05 3.77
CA VAL A 23 6.86 2.89 4.60
C VAL A 23 5.61 2.15 5.05
N PHE A 24 5.55 0.85 4.81
CA PHE A 24 4.47 -0.04 5.22
C PHE A 24 5.00 -1.12 6.17
N CYS A 25 4.34 -1.28 7.31
CA CYS A 25 4.64 -2.34 8.28
C CYS A 25 3.55 -3.41 8.22
N LEU A 26 3.90 -4.59 7.70
CA LEU A 26 3.02 -5.75 7.65
C LEU A 26 3.25 -6.61 8.89
N GLY A 27 2.26 -6.63 9.80
CA GLY A 27 2.30 -7.55 10.94
C GLY A 27 2.17 -9.00 10.49
N ARG A 28 3.07 -9.87 10.94
CA ARG A 28 3.03 -11.31 10.64
C ARG A 28 2.14 -12.00 11.67
N ALA A 29 1.06 -12.63 11.20
CA ALA A 29 0.25 -13.54 12.00
C ALA A 29 0.76 -14.98 11.78
N TRP A 30 1.88 -15.36 12.42
CA TRP A 30 2.35 -16.74 12.38
C TRP A 30 1.72 -17.58 13.50
N GLY A 31 1.12 -18.70 13.11
CA GLY A 31 0.86 -19.81 14.02
C GLY A 31 2.07 -20.76 14.07
N PRO A 32 2.32 -21.46 15.18
CA PRO A 32 3.43 -22.41 15.28
C PRO A 32 3.32 -23.49 14.20
N GLY A 33 4.42 -23.75 13.48
CA GLY A 33 4.52 -24.81 12.46
C GLY A 33 4.43 -24.35 11.01
N HIS A 34 4.28 -23.05 10.73
CA HIS A 34 4.35 -22.52 9.36
C HIS A 34 5.78 -22.04 9.03
N PRO A 35 6.35 -22.40 7.87
CA PRO A 35 7.62 -21.86 7.43
C PRO A 35 7.57 -20.32 7.35
N LYS A 36 8.67 -19.66 7.70
CA LYS A 36 8.88 -18.21 7.49
C LYS A 36 8.90 -17.95 5.98
N SER A 37 7.73 -17.78 5.38
CA SER A 37 7.56 -17.35 3.99
C SER A 37 7.44 -15.83 3.94
N LEU A 38 7.93 -15.23 2.87
CA LEU A 38 7.64 -13.84 2.59
C LEU A 38 6.12 -13.67 2.43
N PRO A 39 5.55 -12.57 2.94
CA PRO A 39 4.19 -12.16 2.58
C PRO A 39 4.05 -12.16 1.06
N MET A 40 2.89 -12.59 0.57
CA MET A 40 2.61 -12.68 -0.86
C MET A 40 2.77 -11.32 -1.55
N GLU A 41 2.45 -10.25 -0.83
CA GLU A 41 2.58 -8.85 -1.22
C GLU A 41 4.01 -8.52 -1.69
N ILE A 42 5.04 -9.03 -1.00
CA ILE A 42 6.45 -8.81 -1.36
C ILE A 42 6.80 -9.58 -2.64
N GLY A 43 6.41 -10.85 -2.70
CA GLY A 43 6.67 -11.69 -3.88
C GLY A 43 6.04 -11.11 -5.15
N LEU A 44 4.79 -10.63 -5.06
CA LEU A 44 4.10 -9.97 -6.16
C LEU A 44 4.80 -8.67 -6.56
N SER A 45 5.25 -7.87 -5.59
CA SER A 45 5.97 -6.62 -5.85
C SER A 45 7.29 -6.88 -6.61
N PHE A 46 8.03 -7.93 -6.25
CA PHE A 46 9.23 -8.34 -6.99
C PHE A 46 8.97 -8.71 -8.44
N ILE A 47 7.89 -9.46 -8.71
CA ILE A 47 7.52 -9.85 -10.08
C ILE A 47 7.14 -8.60 -10.87
N THR A 48 6.38 -7.70 -10.24
CA THR A 48 5.89 -6.47 -10.86
C THR A 48 7.01 -5.49 -11.18
N ASN A 49 8.00 -5.38 -10.29
CA ASN A 49 9.17 -4.51 -10.48
C ASN A 49 10.11 -4.95 -11.61
N LYS A 50 10.12 -6.25 -11.97
CA LYS A 50 11.01 -6.79 -13.03
C LYS A 50 10.50 -6.49 -14.45
N GLY A 51 9.22 -6.17 -14.60
CA GLY A 51 8.61 -5.83 -15.88
C GLY A 51 8.99 -4.42 -16.37
N PRO A 52 8.51 -4.02 -17.56
CA PRO A 52 8.60 -2.63 -17.98
C PRO A 52 7.94 -1.73 -16.93
N SER A 53 8.60 -0.61 -16.61
CA SER A 53 8.09 0.36 -15.63
C SER A 53 6.75 0.94 -16.09
N VAL A 54 5.70 0.72 -15.29
CA VAL A 54 4.36 1.30 -15.48
C VAL A 54 4.15 2.38 -14.41
N PRO A 55 3.98 3.66 -14.76
CA PRO A 55 3.96 4.76 -13.78
C PRO A 55 2.76 4.71 -12.82
N GLN A 56 1.70 3.96 -13.17
CA GLN A 56 0.54 3.76 -12.30
C GLN A 56 0.79 2.73 -11.19
N ILE A 57 1.89 1.96 -11.27
CA ILE A 57 2.22 0.91 -10.32
C ILE A 57 3.38 1.39 -9.45
N ILE A 58 3.13 1.49 -8.15
CA ILE A 58 4.17 1.82 -7.16
C ILE A 58 5.21 0.69 -7.08
N LYS A 59 6.48 1.06 -7.08
CA LYS A 59 7.58 0.10 -6.98
C LYS A 59 7.95 -0.18 -5.54
N LEU A 60 8.33 -1.42 -5.26
CA LEU A 60 9.08 -1.76 -4.05
C LEU A 60 10.53 -1.29 -4.19
N LEU A 61 10.98 -0.39 -3.33
CA LEU A 61 12.35 0.14 -3.31
C LEU A 61 13.24 -0.73 -2.41
N ASP A 62 12.75 -1.07 -1.23
CA ASP A 62 13.46 -1.92 -0.26
C ASP A 62 12.48 -2.65 0.67
N TRP A 63 12.96 -3.66 1.39
CA TRP A 63 12.18 -4.36 2.41
C TRP A 63 13.10 -5.05 3.43
N GLU A 64 12.62 -5.16 4.66
CA GLU A 64 13.31 -5.84 5.75
C GLU A 64 12.38 -6.84 6.44
N ASP A 65 12.93 -8.01 6.80
CA ASP A 65 12.19 -9.09 7.42
C ASP A 65 12.56 -9.28 8.89
N ASP A 66 11.70 -8.85 9.80
CA ASP A 66 11.85 -9.10 11.23
C ASP A 66 11.03 -10.33 11.68
N THR A 67 11.08 -10.63 12.97
CA THR A 67 10.49 -11.81 13.61
C THR A 67 8.96 -11.73 13.58
N ASP A 68 8.40 -10.56 13.89
CA ASP A 68 6.94 -10.38 14.03
C ASP A 68 6.34 -9.48 12.95
N HIS A 69 7.17 -8.84 12.12
CA HIS A 69 6.71 -7.92 11.11
C HIS A 69 7.68 -7.86 9.92
N CYS A 70 7.18 -7.32 8.82
CA CYS A 70 7.99 -6.96 7.67
C CYS A 70 7.82 -5.46 7.40
N VAL A 71 8.93 -4.80 7.14
CA VAL A 71 8.97 -3.39 6.71
C VAL A 71 9.13 -3.38 5.20
N MET A 72 8.30 -2.62 4.50
CA MET A 72 8.39 -2.40 3.06
C MET A 72 8.54 -0.91 2.77
N VAL A 73 9.53 -0.55 1.96
CA VAL A 73 9.77 0.80 1.47
C VAL A 73 9.31 0.85 0.01
N MET A 74 8.27 1.63 -0.25
CA MET A 74 7.65 1.77 -1.57
C MET A 74 7.87 3.18 -2.12
N GLU A 75 7.90 3.31 -3.44
CA GLU A 75 7.87 4.59 -4.14
C GLU A 75 6.61 5.38 -3.79
N ARG A 76 6.76 6.68 -3.51
CA ARG A 76 5.64 7.59 -3.27
C ARG A 76 5.51 8.57 -4.42
N HIS A 77 4.43 8.44 -5.19
CA HIS A 77 4.05 9.44 -6.17
C HIS A 77 3.29 10.58 -5.49
N MET A 78 3.75 11.81 -5.67
CA MET A 78 3.07 13.00 -5.16
C MET A 78 2.38 13.77 -6.30
N PRO A 79 1.12 14.20 -6.10
CA PRO A 79 0.30 14.08 -4.89
C PRO A 79 -0.23 12.66 -4.65
N CYS A 80 -0.28 12.24 -3.38
CA CYS A 80 -0.81 10.93 -2.97
C CYS A 80 -2.17 11.08 -2.28
N MET A 81 -3.17 10.34 -2.73
CA MET A 81 -4.50 10.31 -2.12
C MET A 81 -5.14 8.94 -2.34
N ASN A 82 -5.75 8.37 -1.29
CA ASN A 82 -6.54 7.15 -1.47
C ASN A 82 -7.84 7.45 -2.24
N LEU A 83 -8.32 6.46 -2.98
CA LEU A 83 -9.50 6.60 -3.84
C LEU A 83 -10.74 7.08 -3.06
N ASN A 84 -10.92 6.65 -1.81
CA ASN A 84 -12.05 7.09 -0.99
C ASN A 84 -12.02 8.61 -0.74
N SER A 85 -10.85 9.16 -0.42
CA SER A 85 -10.66 10.59 -0.20
C SER A 85 -10.82 11.37 -1.49
N PHE A 86 -10.29 10.85 -2.60
CA PHE A 86 -10.47 11.43 -3.92
C PHE A 86 -11.95 11.49 -4.30
N MET A 87 -12.68 10.38 -4.13
CA MET A 87 -14.11 10.31 -4.40
C MET A 87 -14.90 11.28 -3.52
N LYS A 88 -14.55 11.42 -2.23
CA LYS A 88 -15.21 12.39 -1.33
C LYS A 88 -14.95 13.84 -1.76
N LEU A 89 -13.74 14.16 -2.20
CA LEU A 89 -13.36 15.50 -2.65
C LEU A 89 -14.09 15.89 -3.94
N HIS A 90 -14.26 14.94 -4.86
CA HIS A 90 -14.84 15.19 -6.18
C HIS A 90 -16.34 14.85 -6.30
N ARG A 91 -16.96 14.19 -5.31
CA ARG A 91 -18.43 13.93 -5.25
C ARG A 91 -19.24 15.15 -4.81
N GLY A 92 -18.92 16.34 -5.30
CA GLY A 92 -19.84 17.47 -5.22
C GLY A 92 -21.17 17.12 -5.93
N SER A 93 -22.22 16.86 -5.14
CA SER A 93 -23.64 16.88 -5.53
C SER A 93 -24.07 16.11 -6.81
N ALA A 94 -23.85 14.80 -6.87
CA ALA A 94 -24.76 13.93 -7.62
C ALA A 94 -25.76 13.31 -6.63
N ALA A 95 -26.63 14.15 -6.08
CA ALA A 95 -27.86 13.66 -5.47
C ALA A 95 -28.77 13.16 -6.59
N SER A 96 -29.28 11.94 -6.38
CA SER A 96 -30.33 11.24 -7.15
C SER A 96 -30.11 11.08 -8.66
N GLU A 97 -29.45 9.99 -9.04
CA GLU A 97 -30.20 8.99 -9.79
C GLU A 97 -29.71 7.61 -9.38
N ALA A 98 -30.59 6.87 -8.70
CA ALA A 98 -30.35 5.49 -8.35
C ALA A 98 -30.16 4.72 -9.66
N TRP A 99 -28.97 4.17 -9.88
CA TRP A 99 -28.75 3.19 -10.93
C TRP A 99 -29.74 2.04 -10.72
N ARG A 100 -30.84 2.06 -11.48
CA ARG A 100 -31.84 1.00 -11.50
C ARG A 100 -31.48 0.12 -12.69
N PRO A 101 -31.04 -1.13 -12.49
CA PRO A 101 -30.84 -2.03 -13.62
C PRO A 101 -32.20 -2.29 -14.26
N GLU A 102 -32.32 -1.99 -15.55
CA GLU A 102 -33.49 -2.35 -16.36
C GLU A 102 -33.57 -3.88 -16.49
N THR A 103 -34.79 -4.40 -16.34
CA THR A 103 -35.16 -5.82 -16.41
C THR A 103 -35.21 -6.32 -17.85
#